data_AF-A0AAV1SWU0-F1
#
_entry.id   AF-A0AAV1SWU0-F1
#
_cell.length_a   1.000
_cell.length_b   1.000
_cell.length_c   1.000
_cell.angle_alpha   90.00
_cell.angle_beta   90.00
_cell.angle_gamma   90.00
#
_symmetry.space_group_name_H-M   'P 1'
#
loop_
_entity.id
_entity.type
_entity.pdbx_description
1 polymer ?
#
loop_
_entity_poly.entity_id
_entity_poly.type
_entity_poly.pdbx_seq_one_letter_code
_entity_poly.pdbx_strand_id
1 'polypeptide(L)'
;MDIERGLELPRDSILEGLPHFQGARSIKLSTAVESAAGTPLTGEPLEIHCSTKSGRMPAFTRGWYDIACYASLKSGDTVSFYKEFPEVVSTVQQEYVESIIVVSL
;
A
#
# COMPACT_ATOMS: atom_id res chain seq x y z
N MET A 1 6.22 -15.35 6.70
CA MET A 1 5.22 -14.29 6.50
C MET A 1 3.90 -14.83 7.03
N ASP A 2 3.27 -14.15 7.99
CA ASP A 2 1.98 -14.61 8.54
C ASP A 2 0.85 -14.11 7.63
N ILE A 3 0.36 -15.00 6.76
CA ILE A 3 -0.61 -14.70 5.71
C ILE A 3 -1.95 -14.24 6.31
N GLU A 4 -2.27 -14.66 7.54
CA GLU A 4 -3.50 -14.27 8.22
C GLU A 4 -3.39 -12.88 8.86
N ARG A 5 -2.18 -12.43 9.18
CA ARG A 5 -1.94 -11.12 9.81
C ARG A 5 -1.66 -10.00 8.81
N GLY A 6 -1.14 -10.31 7.62
CA GLY A 6 -0.75 -9.30 6.63
C GLY A 6 0.54 -8.56 7.02
N LEU A 7 0.76 -7.36 6.49
CA LEU A 7 1.89 -6.50 6.86
C LEU A 7 1.47 -5.48 7.92
N GLU A 8 2.00 -5.63 9.13
CA GLU A 8 1.85 -4.63 10.20
C GLU A 8 2.73 -3.41 9.90
N LEU A 9 2.15 -2.22 9.98
CA LEU A 9 2.83 -0.96 9.71
C LEU A 9 3.28 -0.32 11.03
N PRO A 10 4.49 0.27 11.10
CA PRO A 10 4.97 0.97 12.29
C PRO A 10 3.97 2.01 12.81
N ARG A 11 3.92 2.22 14.13
CA ARG A 11 3.02 3.23 14.73
C ARG A 11 3.39 4.65 14.32
N ASP A 12 4.69 4.88 14.15
CA ASP A 12 5.29 6.19 13.88
C ASP A 12 5.56 6.42 12.40
N SER A 13 5.34 5.42 11.53
CA SER A 13 5.15 5.68 10.11
C SER A 13 3.78 6.32 9.99
N ILE A 14 3.76 7.62 10.26
CA ILE A 14 2.60 8.46 10.06
C ILE A 14 2.26 8.27 8.59
N LEU A 15 1.16 7.57 8.36
CA LEU A 15 0.54 7.39 7.07
C LEU A 15 -0.08 8.73 6.65
N GLU A 16 0.64 9.86 6.78
CA GLU A 16 0.23 11.19 6.31
C GLU A 16 -0.08 11.15 4.81
N GLY A 17 0.51 10.17 4.11
CA GLY A 17 0.17 9.83 2.74
C GLY A 17 -1.14 9.04 2.58
N LEU A 18 -1.47 8.08 3.44
CA LEU A 18 -2.67 7.29 3.19
C LEU A 18 -3.94 8.13 3.34
N PRO A 19 -5.00 7.85 2.56
CA PRO A 19 -6.31 8.42 2.79
C PRO A 19 -6.66 8.28 4.27
N HIS A 20 -7.09 9.38 4.89
CA HIS A 20 -7.59 9.31 6.25
C HIS A 20 -8.69 8.25 6.32
N PHE A 21 -8.67 7.45 7.37
CA PHE A 21 -9.68 6.44 7.60
C PHE A 21 -11.10 7.03 7.73
N GLN A 22 -11.28 8.36 7.89
CA GLN A 22 -12.59 9.06 7.93
C GLN A 22 -13.67 8.36 8.77
N GLY A 23 -13.28 7.72 9.89
CA GLY A 23 -14.19 6.93 10.74
C GLY A 23 -14.44 5.49 10.29
N ALA A 24 -14.00 5.10 9.09
CA ALA A 24 -13.94 3.72 8.62
C ALA A 24 -12.83 2.93 9.33
N ARG A 25 -13.06 1.62 9.49
CA ARG A 25 -12.05 0.69 10.07
C ARG A 25 -11.10 0.11 9.03
N SER A 26 -11.37 0.36 7.75
CA SER A 26 -10.59 -0.14 6.62
C SER A 26 -10.73 0.82 5.44
N ILE A 27 -9.64 1.02 4.72
CA ILE A 27 -9.60 1.73 3.45
C ILE A 27 -9.07 0.80 2.36
N LYS A 28 -9.47 1.06 1.12
CA LYS A 28 -8.96 0.38 -0.08
C LYS A 28 -7.98 1.31 -0.77
N LEU A 29 -6.86 0.77 -1.21
CA LEU A 29 -5.86 1.50 -1.98
C LEU A 29 -5.65 0.78 -3.31
N SER A 30 -5.62 1.55 -4.38
CA SER A 30 -5.13 1.08 -5.67
C SER A 30 -3.61 1.22 -5.69
N THR A 31 -2.91 0.13 -5.98
CA THR A 31 -1.48 0.04 -5.78
C THR A 31 -0.74 -0.54 -6.97
N ALA A 32 0.09 0.30 -7.60
CA ALA A 32 1.12 -0.18 -8.53
C ALA A 32 2.25 -0.85 -7.74
N VAL A 33 2.78 -1.95 -8.30
CA VAL A 33 3.88 -2.69 -7.72
C VAL A 33 5.06 -2.61 -8.68
N GLU A 34 6.16 -2.07 -8.20
CA GLU A 34 7.37 -1.89 -9.00
C GLU A 34 8.58 -2.54 -8.35
N SER A 35 9.54 -2.95 -9.17
CA SER A 35 10.85 -3.39 -8.71
C SER A 35 11.72 -2.20 -8.29
N ALA A 36 12.83 -2.47 -7.61
CA ALA A 36 13.86 -1.46 -7.30
C ALA A 36 14.35 -0.68 -8.53
N ALA A 37 14.26 -1.26 -9.73
CA ALA A 37 14.66 -0.63 -11.00
C ALA A 37 13.56 0.26 -11.61
N GLY A 38 12.41 0.44 -10.94
CA GLY A 38 11.27 1.20 -11.46
C GLY A 38 10.51 0.46 -12.57
N THR A 39 10.66 -0.87 -12.65
CA THR A 39 9.91 -1.66 -13.62
C THR A 39 8.62 -2.18 -12.99
N PRO A 40 7.44 -1.94 -13.58
CA PRO A 40 6.19 -2.49 -13.07
C PRO A 40 6.26 -4.02 -13.08
N LEU A 41 5.98 -4.62 -11.92
CA LEU A 41 5.93 -6.06 -11.73
C LEU A 41 4.56 -6.63 -12.10
N THR A 42 3.54 -5.78 -12.14
CA THR A 42 2.18 -6.10 -12.58
C THR A 42 1.77 -5.18 -13.72
N GLY A 43 0.98 -5.69 -14.66
CA GLY A 43 0.45 -4.88 -15.76
C GLY A 43 -0.67 -3.93 -15.34
N GLU A 44 -1.32 -4.21 -14.20
CA GLU A 44 -2.42 -3.43 -13.64
C GLU A 44 -2.16 -3.18 -12.14
N PRO A 45 -2.64 -2.07 -11.56
CA PRO A 45 -2.63 -1.84 -10.13
C PRO A 45 -3.44 -2.90 -9.36
N LEU A 46 -2.96 -3.28 -8.18
CA LEU A 46 -3.61 -4.22 -7.28
C LEU A 46 -4.38 -3.47 -6.17
N GLU A 47 -5.54 -3.99 -5.78
CA GLU A 47 -6.29 -3.47 -4.62
C GLU A 47 -5.70 -4.03 -3.32
N ILE A 48 -5.19 -3.16 -2.45
CA ILE A 48 -4.72 -3.53 -1.11
C ILE A 48 -5.63 -2.90 -0.03
N HIS A 49 -5.96 -3.67 1.00
CA HIS A 49 -6.80 -3.22 2.11
C HIS A 49 -5.93 -2.84 3.29
N CYS A 50 -5.95 -1.58 3.67
CA CYS A 50 -5.35 -1.13 4.92
C CYS A 50 -6.44 -1.12 6.00
N SER A 51 -6.24 -1.87 7.07
CA SER A 51 -7.18 -1.92 8.19
C SER A 51 -6.55 -1.30 9.43
N THR A 52 -7.36 -0.54 10.17
CA THR A 52 -7.02 -0.05 11.50
C THR A 52 -8.06 -0.56 12.49
N LYS A 53 -7.62 -1.40 13.44
CA LYS A 53 -8.45 -1.85 14.56
C LYS A 53 -8.04 -1.06 15.79
N SER A 54 -9.00 -0.56 16.55
CA SER A 54 -8.74 0.16 17.81
C SER A 54 -7.77 -0.64 18.71
N GLY A 55 -6.69 0.01 19.13
CA GLY A 55 -5.64 -0.60 19.96
C GLY A 55 -4.64 -1.51 19.22
N ARG A 56 -4.75 -1.68 17.89
CA ARG A 56 -3.78 -2.42 17.07
C ARG A 56 -3.08 -1.51 16.08
N MET A 57 -1.88 -1.94 15.65
CA MET A 57 -1.14 -1.27 14.59
C MET A 57 -1.91 -1.42 13.27
N PRO A 58 -1.93 -0.38 12.42
CA PRO A 58 -2.52 -0.50 11.10
C PRO A 58 -1.80 -1.58 10.31
N ALA A 59 -2.53 -2.32 9.49
CA ALA A 59 -1.97 -3.41 8.71
C ALA A 59 -2.55 -3.46 7.31
N PHE A 60 -1.69 -3.74 6.33
CA PHE A 60 -2.12 -4.17 5.02
C PHE A 60 -2.51 -5.65 5.07
N THR A 61 -3.74 -5.94 4.67
CA THR A 61 -4.35 -7.27 4.83
C THR A 61 -4.60 -7.88 3.46
N ARG A 62 -5.81 -7.74 2.93
CA ARG A 62 -6.17 -8.24 1.60
C ARG A 62 -5.32 -7.59 0.52
N GLY A 63 -4.88 -8.36 -0.47
CA GLY A 63 -4.00 -7.91 -1.56
C GLY A 63 -2.51 -7.90 -1.22
N TRP A 64 -2.13 -7.87 0.06
CA TRP A 64 -0.72 -7.88 0.46
C TRP A 64 -0.02 -9.20 0.09
N TYR A 65 -0.68 -10.33 0.29
CA TYR A 65 -0.12 -11.64 -0.06
C TYR A 65 0.20 -11.73 -1.56
N ASP A 66 -0.70 -11.24 -2.41
CA ASP A 66 -0.52 -11.27 -3.86
C ASP A 66 0.69 -10.41 -4.25
N ILE A 67 0.81 -9.21 -3.69
CA ILE A 67 1.97 -8.32 -3.90
C ILE A 67 3.27 -9.01 -3.47
N ALA A 68 3.28 -9.63 -2.30
CA ALA A 68 4.45 -10.34 -1.79
C ALA A 68 4.84 -11.52 -2.69
N CYS A 69 3.86 -12.23 -3.24
CA CYS A 69 4.10 -13.29 -4.21
C CYS A 69 4.66 -12.75 -5.54
N TYR A 70 4.06 -11.69 -6.10
CA TYR A 70 4.53 -11.08 -7.35
C TYR A 70 5.95 -10.55 -7.23
N ALA A 71 6.27 -9.90 -6.11
CA ALA A 71 7.61 -9.39 -5.84
C ALA A 71 8.57 -10.43 -5.26
N SER A 72 8.14 -11.69 -5.10
CA SER A 72 8.95 -12.79 -4.54
C SER A 72 9.58 -12.46 -3.18
N LEU A 73 8.84 -11.73 -2.34
CA LEU A 73 9.30 -11.24 -1.05
C LEU A 73 9.55 -12.37 -0.06
N LYS A 74 10.63 -12.21 0.71
CA LYS A 74 11.05 -13.10 1.79
C LYS A 74 11.10 -12.34 3.11
N SER A 75 11.15 -13.10 4.20
CA SER A 75 11.34 -12.53 5.53
C SER A 75 12.71 -11.85 5.61
N GLY A 76 12.73 -10.59 6.00
CA GLY A 76 13.94 -9.77 6.07
C GLY A 76 14.09 -8.79 4.91
N ASP A 77 13.30 -8.94 3.84
CA ASP A 77 13.30 -8.01 2.73
C ASP A 77 12.68 -6.67 3.15
N THR A 78 13.14 -5.58 2.51
CA THR A 78 12.66 -4.23 2.79
C THR A 78 11.62 -3.82 1.75
N VAL A 79 10.54 -3.18 2.20
CA VAL A 79 9.47 -2.70 1.31
C VAL A 79 9.26 -1.22 1.55
N SER A 80 9.19 -0.46 0.46
CA SER A 80 9.00 0.99 0.51
C SER A 80 7.63 1.37 -0.04
N PHE A 81 7.01 2.36 0.59
CA PHE A 81 5.68 2.84 0.25
C PHE A 81 5.79 4.31 -0.12
N TYR A 82 5.29 4.68 -1.30
CA TYR A 82 5.30 6.05 -1.78
C TYR A 82 3.88 6.47 -2.17
N LYS A 83 3.58 7.74 -1.98
CA LYS A 83 2.36 8.33 -2.50
C LYS A 83 2.74 9.23 -3.65
N GLU A 84 2.25 8.89 -4.83
CA GLU A 84 2.29 9.82 -5.93
C GLU A 84 1.09 10.76 -5.80
N PHE A 85 1.36 12.06 -5.73
CA PHE A 85 0.31 13.05 -5.86
C PHE A 85 0.21 13.37 -7.34
N PRO A 86 -0.96 13.24 -7.97
CA PRO A 86 -1.10 13.70 -9.34
C PRO A 86 -0.70 15.17 -9.39
N GLU A 87 0.19 15.53 -10.32
CA GLU A 87 0.46 16.92 -10.64
C GLU A 87 -0.89 17.61 -10.83
N VAL A 88 -1.11 18.73 -10.14
CA VAL A 88 -2.41 19.40 -10.08
C VAL A 88 -2.80 19.91 -11.47
N VAL A 89 -3.41 19.07 -12.29
CA VAL A 89 -4.13 19.51 -13.48
C VAL A 89 -5.50 19.92 -12.97
N SER A 90 -5.71 21.24 -12.93
CA SER A 90 -6.90 21.93 -12.44
C SER A 90 -8.17 21.57 -13.21
N THR A 91 -8.63 20.32 -13.14
CA THR A 91 -9.93 19.93 -13.69
C THR A 91 -10.48 18.73 -12.92
N VAL A 92 -11.34 19.04 -11.95
CA VAL A 92 -12.48 18.24 -11.48
C VAL A 92 -12.40 16.74 -11.80
N GLN A 93 -11.83 15.92 -10.90
CA GLN A 93 -12.44 14.69 -10.38
C GLN A 93 -11.84 14.38 -9.01
N GLN A 94 -12.75 14.27 -8.05
CA GLN A 94 -12.48 13.89 -6.68
C GLN A 94 -12.18 12.38 -6.66
N GLU A 95 -11.11 12.01 -5.97
CA GLU A 95 -10.93 10.67 -5.38
C GLU A 95 -10.40 9.55 -6.28
N TYR A 96 -9.15 9.68 -6.76
CA TYR A 96 -8.27 8.52 -6.94
C TYR A 96 -6.91 8.86 -6.32
N VAL A 97 -6.63 8.30 -5.14
CA VAL A 97 -5.28 8.32 -4.59
C VAL A 97 -4.61 7.04 -5.07
N GLU A 98 -3.78 7.12 -6.11
CA GLU A 98 -2.89 6.04 -6.48
C GLU A 98 -1.75 5.98 -5.46
N SER A 99 -1.63 4.86 -4.73
CA SER A 99 -0.56 4.64 -3.76
C SER A 99 0.40 3.63 -4.35
N ILE A 100 1.58 4.06 -4.79
CA ILE A 100 2.58 3.19 -5.41
C ILE A 100 3.39 2.49 -4.30
N ILE A 101 3.37 1.16 -4.29
CA ILE A 101 4.30 0.38 -3.45
C ILE A 101 5.50 0.04 -4.32
N VAL A 102 6.66 0.62 -4.01
CA VAL A 102 7.92 0.24 -4.64
C VAL A 102 8.59 -0.80 -3.76
N VAL A 103 8.66 -2.03 -4.28
CA VAL A 103 9.30 -3.13 -3.57
C VAL A 103 10.77 -3.17 -3.98
N SER A 104 11.65 -2.79 -3.06
CA SER A 104 13.10 -2.84 -3.29
C SER A 104 13.68 -4.15 -2.76
N LEU A 105 14.12 -5.04 -3.67
CA LEU A 105 14.86 -6.26 -3.34
C LEU A 105 16.31 -5.96 -3.00
#